data_AF-A0A1N7S315-F1
#
_entry.id   AF-A0A1N7S315-F1
#
_cell.length_a   1.000
_cell.length_b   1.000
_cell.length_c   1.000
_cell.angle_alpha   90.00
_cell.angle_beta   90.00
_cell.angle_gamma   90.00
#
_symmetry.space_group_name_H-M   'P 1'
#
loop_
_entity.id
_entity.type
_entity.pdbx_description
1 polymer ?
#
loop_
_entity_poly.entity_id
_entity_poly.type
_entity_poly.pdbx_seq_one_letter_code
_entity_poly.pdbx_strand_id
1 'polypeptide(L)' 'MRITPYIASATRPETAADVVLDNIRRHSEGLPMLGQIDRDRGY' A
#
# COMPACT_ATOMS: atom_id res chain seq x y z
N MET A 1 15.51 10.59 26.17
CA MET A 1 14.96 9.64 25.17
C MET A 1 13.46 9.91 25.03
N ARG A 2 12.90 9.96 23.81
CA ARG A 2 11.45 10.13 23.59
C ARG A 2 10.91 8.87 22.91
N ILE A 3 9.88 8.27 23.50
CA ILE A 3 9.22 7.05 23.02
C ILE A 3 7.78 7.40 22.67
N THR A 4 7.29 6.94 21.53
CA THR A 4 5.89 7.11 21.09
C THR A 4 5.29 5.74 20.78
N PRO A 5 3.97 5.53 21.05
CA PRO A 5 3.34 4.22 20.93
C PRO A 5 3.03 3.82 19.48
N TYR A 6 4.06 3.62 18.65
CA TYR A 6 3.92 3.24 17.22
C TYR A 6 2.93 4.12 16.43
N ILE A 7 2.96 5.44 16.68
CA ILE A 7 2.10 6.44 16.01
C ILE A 7 2.89 7.31 15.03
N ALA A 8 4.07 6.86 14.59
CA ALA A 8 4.91 7.64 13.69
C ALA A 8 4.27 7.79 12.29
N SER A 9 3.54 6.76 11.85
CA SER A 9 2.78 6.76 10.61
C SER A 9 1.63 5.77 10.72
N ALA A 10 0.40 6.26 10.65
CA ALA A 10 -0.80 5.44 10.60
C ALA A 10 -1.36 5.49 9.17
N THR A 11 -1.83 4.34 8.67
CA THR A 11 -2.53 4.29 7.39
C THR A 11 -3.81 5.12 7.46
N ARG A 12 -4.02 5.97 6.45
CA ARG A 12 -5.24 6.76 6.29
C ARG A 12 -6.24 5.94 5.47
N PRO A 13 -7.35 5.46 6.05
CA PRO A 13 -8.23 4.48 5.41
C PRO A 13 -8.80 4.97 4.07
N GLU A 14 -9.15 6.25 3.99
CA GLU A 14 -9.82 6.84 2.82
C GLU A 14 -8.91 6.76 1.60
N THR A 15 -7.69 7.30 1.72
CA THR A 15 -6.72 7.27 0.62
C THR A 15 -6.17 5.88 0.35
N ALA A 16 -6.13 4.99 1.35
CA ALA A 16 -5.70 3.61 1.15
C ALA A 16 -6.73 2.81 0.33
N ALA A 17 -8.02 3.04 0.59
CA ALA A 17 -9.10 2.43 -0.18
C ALA A 17 -9.03 2.83 -1.66
N ASP A 18 -8.76 4.11 -1.95
CA ASP A 18 -8.61 4.60 -3.32
C ASP A 18 -7.51 3.84 -4.10
N VAL A 19 -6.34 3.62 -3.47
CA VAL A 19 -5.23 2.88 -4.09
C VAL A 19 -5.56 1.41 -4.30
N VAL A 20 -6.27 0.78 -3.36
CA VAL A 20 -6.71 -0.62 -3.49
C VAL A 20 -7.66 -0.77 -4.68
N LEU A 21 -8.65 0.12 -4.80
CA LEU A 21 -9.62 0.10 -5.89
C LEU A 21 -8.94 0.30 -7.25
N ASP A 22 -7.98 1.23 -7.35
CA ASP A 22 -7.23 1.44 -8.59
C ASP A 22 -6.40 0.20 -8.98
N ASN A 23 -5.78 -0.48 -8.00
CA ASN A 23 -5.02 -1.70 -8.25
C ASN A 23 -5.91 -2.87 -8.69
N ILE A 24 -7.11 -3.01 -8.12
CA ILE A 24 -8.09 -4.02 -8.56
C ILE A 24 -8.48 -3.75 -10.03
N ARG A 25 -8.78 -2.50 -10.38
CA ARG A 25 -9.12 -2.11 -11.75
C ARG A 25 -7.97 -2.43 -12.72
N ARG A 26 -6.74 -2.01 -12.41
CA ARG A 26 -5.54 -2.32 -13.21
C ARG A 26 -5.36 -3.82 -13.41
N HIS A 27 -5.42 -4.58 -12.33
CA HIS A 27 -5.29 -6.03 -12.39
C HIS A 27 -6.37 -6.66 -13.29
N SER A 28 -7.62 -6.19 -13.20
CA SER A 28 -8.70 -6.67 -14.07
C SER A 28 -8.51 -6.35 -15.55
N GLU A 29 -7.78 -5.27 -15.86
CA GLU A 29 -7.41 -4.85 -17.21
C GLU A 29 -6.10 -5.50 -17.71
N GLY A 30 -5.47 -6.37 -16.90
CA GLY A 30 -4.17 -6.97 -17.21
C GLY A 30 -2.99 -6.00 -17.08
N LEU A 31 -3.20 -4.83 -16.48
CA LEU A 31 -2.17 -3.84 -16.21
C LEU A 31 -1.41 -4.16 -14.91
N PRO A 32 -0.12 -3.81 -14.82
CA PRO A 32 0.63 -3.94 -13.58
C PRO A 32 0.03 -3.13 -12.44
N MET A 33 -0.01 -3.72 -11.24
CA MET A 33 -0.39 -3.02 -10.01
C MET A 33 0.71 -2.07 -9.55
N LEU A 34 0.32 -0.98 -8.91
CA LEU A 34 1.20 -0.04 -8.23
C LEU A 34 1.69 -0.60 -6.89
N GLY A 35 2.96 -0.36 -6.59
CA GLY A 35 3.57 -0.70 -5.31
C GLY A 35 3.72 -2.21 -5.09
N GLN A 36 3.85 -2.99 -6.17
CA GLN A 36 4.05 -4.43 -6.08
C GLN A 36 5.40 -4.75 -5.41
N ILE A 37 5.36 -5.62 -4.41
CA ILE A 37 6.55 -6.10 -3.69
C ILE A 37 7.26 -7.13 -4.57
N ASP A 38 8.58 -6.99 -4.69
CA ASP A 38 9.42 -8.06 -5.21
C ASP A 38 9.66 -9.10 -4.11
N ARG A 39 9.14 -10.31 -4.32
CA ARG A 39 9.18 -11.37 -3.30
C ARG A 39 10.57 -11.92 -3.06
N ASP A 40 11.47 -11.83 -4.04
CA ASP A 40 12.86 -12.29 -3.88
C ASP A 40 13.67 -11.29 -3.04
N ARG A 41 13.28 -10.02 -3.05
CA ARG A 41 13.89 -8.95 -2.27
C ARG A 41 13.26 -8.77 -0.89
N GLY A 42 11.98 -9.14 -0.75
CA GLY A 42 11.21 -9.02 0.48
C GLY A 42 10.70 -7.60 0.80
N TYR A 43 10.82 -6.67 -0.16
CA TYR A 43 10.30 -5.30 -0.10
C TYR A 43 10.07 -4.73 -1.50
#